data_AF-A0A7J6IP70-F1
#
_entry.id   AF-A0A7J6IP70-F1
#
_cell.length_a   1.000
_cell.length_b   1.000
_cell.length_c   1.000
_cell.angle_alpha   90.00
_cell.angle_beta   90.00
_cell.angle_gamma   90.00
#
_symmetry.space_group_name_H-M   'P 1'
#
loop_
_entity.id
_entity.type
_entity.pdbx_description
1 polymer ?
#
loop_
_entity_poly.entity_id
_entity_poly.type
_entity_poly.pdbx_seq_one_letter_code
_entity_poly.pdbx_strand_id
1 'polypeptide(L)'
;MPTIVNGYLAPDRRYTARERLTRALHPLLHPSIVTFRDVVWAAYIIYISRVTYFTLRGIAYILFEAEGRRRWTEPRPEWGPPPDGWTMGWGLMGRLLRGLVWRRVMVWAEEVFAWGCVVVVGVFCVEEGGRWWRERRRVVS
;
A
#
# COMPACT_ATOMS: atom_id res chain seq x y z
N MET A 1 5.19 -22.30 13.48
CA MET A 1 5.92 -22.32 12.19
C MET A 1 7.30 -22.88 12.50
N PRO A 2 7.66 -24.10 12.04
CA PRO A 2 8.84 -24.79 12.53
C PRO A 2 10.13 -24.08 12.13
N THR A 3 11.13 -24.17 13.00
CA THR A 3 12.33 -23.32 13.00
C THR A 3 13.50 -24.16 12.50
N ILE A 4 14.07 -23.88 11.33
CA ILE A 4 15.26 -24.63 10.87
C ILE A 4 16.51 -23.98 11.46
N VAL A 5 17.21 -24.70 12.34
CA VAL A 5 18.49 -24.28 12.94
C VAL A 5 19.49 -25.41 12.72
N ASN A 6 20.63 -25.12 12.08
CA ASN A 6 21.68 -26.11 11.77
C ASN A 6 21.17 -27.38 11.04
N GLY A 7 20.14 -27.26 10.20
CA GLY A 7 19.56 -28.38 9.45
C GLY A 7 18.48 -29.19 10.19
N TYR A 8 18.14 -28.84 11.44
CA TYR A 8 17.11 -29.53 12.22
C TYR A 8 15.87 -28.64 12.42
N LEU A 9 14.68 -29.24 12.37
CA LEU A 9 13.40 -28.59 12.65
C LEU A 9 13.19 -28.51 14.17
N ALA A 10 13.48 -27.35 14.75
CA ALA A 10 13.15 -27.05 16.14
C ALA A 10 11.65 -26.62 16.24
N PRO A 11 10.82 -27.32 17.05
CA PRO A 11 9.37 -27.13 17.02
C PRO A 11 8.89 -25.75 17.52
N ASP A 12 9.60 -25.11 18.47
CA ASP A 12 9.01 -23.97 19.19
C ASP A 12 10.02 -22.95 19.75
N ARG A 13 11.07 -22.61 18.98
CA ARG A 13 12.07 -21.62 19.41
C ARG A 13 11.79 -20.25 18.79
N ARG A 14 11.63 -19.22 19.62
CA ARG A 14 11.58 -17.82 19.16
C ARG A 14 12.96 -17.41 18.62
N TYR A 15 13.01 -16.91 17.39
CA TYR A 15 14.25 -16.39 16.78
C TYR A 15 14.83 -15.23 17.60
N THR A 16 16.13 -15.30 17.84
CA THR A 16 16.92 -14.17 18.37
C THR A 16 16.99 -13.03 17.34
N ALA A 17 17.26 -11.80 17.79
CA ALA A 17 17.32 -10.63 16.90
C ALA A 17 18.35 -10.81 15.76
N ARG A 18 19.49 -11.43 16.06
CA ARG A 18 20.54 -11.75 15.07
C ARG A 18 20.06 -12.75 14.03
N GLU A 19 19.40 -13.84 14.44
CA GLU A 19 18.86 -14.83 13.50
C GLU A 19 17.77 -14.24 12.60
N ARG A 20 16.94 -13.32 13.11
CA ARG A 20 15.95 -12.60 12.29
C ARG A 20 16.63 -11.72 11.24
N LEU A 21 17.67 -11.00 11.64
CA LEU A 21 18.44 -10.14 10.74
C LEU A 21 19.12 -10.97 9.64
N THR A 22 19.82 -12.05 10.02
CA THR A 22 20.48 -12.93 9.05
C THR A 22 19.48 -13.54 8.09
N ARG A 23 18.28 -13.90 8.54
CA ARG A 23 17.21 -14.42 7.67
C ARG A 23 16.62 -13.36 6.75
N ALA A 24 16.48 -12.12 7.22
CA ALA A 24 16.03 -11.01 6.38
C ALA A 24 17.08 -10.64 5.31
N LEU A 25 18.37 -10.82 5.63
CA LEU A 25 19.50 -10.57 4.73
C LEU A 25 19.81 -11.78 3.82
N HIS A 26 19.40 -12.98 4.19
CA HIS A 26 19.67 -14.20 3.43
C HIS A 26 19.20 -14.15 1.95
N PRO A 27 18.02 -13.59 1.62
CA PRO A 27 17.59 -13.39 0.24
C PRO A 27 18.46 -12.38 -0.53
N LEU A 28 19.07 -11.41 0.16
CA LEU A 28 19.98 -10.43 -0.46
C LEU A 28 21.35 -11.03 -0.77
N LEU A 29 21.82 -11.95 0.08
CA LEU A 29 23.10 -12.66 -0.10
C LEU A 29 23.00 -13.84 -1.07
N HIS A 30 21.80 -14.41 -1.24
CA HIS A 30 21.52 -15.51 -2.16
C HIS A 30 20.32 -15.17 -3.06
N PRO A 31 20.52 -14.30 -4.07
CA PRO A 31 19.44 -13.84 -4.94
C PRO A 31 18.80 -14.97 -5.77
N SER A 32 19.47 -16.10 -5.93
CA SER A 32 18.94 -17.31 -6.59
C SER A 32 17.75 -17.95 -5.86
N ILE A 33 17.52 -17.60 -4.60
CA ILE A 33 16.39 -18.10 -3.79
C ILE A 33 15.16 -17.20 -3.94
N VAL A 34 15.34 -15.97 -4.42
CA VAL A 34 14.26 -14.99 -4.57
C VAL A 34 13.45 -15.36 -5.81
N THR A 35 12.17 -15.66 -5.60
CA THR A 35 11.27 -15.93 -6.73
C THR A 35 10.84 -14.62 -7.38
N PHE A 36 10.49 -14.67 -8.68
CA PHE A 36 9.93 -13.51 -9.38
C PHE A 36 8.73 -12.91 -8.63
N ARG A 37 7.89 -13.77 -8.06
CA ARG A 37 6.78 -13.41 -7.20
C ARG A 37 7.22 -12.55 -6.01
N ASP A 38 8.27 -12.93 -5.30
CA ASP A 38 8.77 -12.18 -4.14
C ASP A 38 9.22 -10.76 -4.53
N VAL A 39 9.88 -10.62 -5.70
CA VAL A 39 10.30 -9.31 -6.23
C VAL A 39 9.09 -8.43 -6.56
N VAL A 40 8.09 -8.99 -7.25
CA VAL A 40 6.89 -8.25 -7.63
C VAL A 40 6.10 -7.82 -6.39
N TRP A 41 5.96 -8.70 -5.39
CA TRP A 41 5.30 -8.35 -4.13
C TRP A 41 6.08 -7.29 -3.35
N ALA A 42 7.40 -7.35 -3.31
CA ALA A 42 8.23 -6.31 -2.70
C ALA A 42 8.04 -4.96 -3.40
N ALA A 43 8.05 -4.93 -4.73
CA ALA A 43 7.78 -3.72 -5.51
C ALA A 43 6.38 -3.16 -5.25
N TYR A 44 5.37 -4.03 -5.17
CA TYR A 44 4.00 -3.66 -4.85
C TYR A 44 3.84 -3.09 -3.44
N ILE A 45 4.53 -3.67 -2.44
CA ILE A 45 4.56 -3.13 -1.07
C ILE A 45 5.18 -1.73 -1.07
N ILE A 46 6.31 -1.54 -1.74
CA ILE A 46 6.96 -0.22 -1.88
C ILE A 46 6.01 0.79 -2.52
N TYR A 47 5.30 0.38 -3.58
CA TYR A 47 4.29 1.21 -4.24
C TYR A 47 3.17 1.62 -3.27
N ILE A 48 2.54 0.67 -2.58
CA ILE A 48 1.49 0.97 -1.61
C ILE A 48 2.01 1.90 -0.51
N SER A 49 3.19 1.64 0.05
CA SER A 49 3.80 2.49 1.07
C SER A 49 3.98 3.92 0.57
N ARG A 50 4.42 4.10 -0.68
CA ARG A 50 4.58 5.42 -1.31
C ARG A 50 3.24 6.14 -1.45
N VAL A 51 2.23 5.47 -2.02
CA VAL A 51 0.90 6.08 -2.24
C VAL A 51 0.23 6.39 -0.89
N THR A 52 0.39 5.51 0.09
CA THR A 52 -0.09 5.71 1.47
C THR A 52 0.57 6.92 2.11
N TYR A 53 1.89 7.07 1.98
CA TYR A 53 2.61 8.25 2.47
C TYR A 53 2.08 9.55 1.87
N PHE A 54 1.90 9.63 0.54
CA PHE A 54 1.37 10.83 -0.10
C PHE A 54 -0.09 11.10 0.27
N THR A 55 -0.90 10.06 0.46
CA THR A 55 -2.29 10.21 0.92
C THR A 55 -2.34 10.73 2.35
N LEU A 56 -1.54 10.18 3.27
CA LEU A 56 -1.45 10.66 4.64
C LEU A 56 -0.89 12.07 4.71
N ARG A 57 0.12 12.41 3.90
CA ARG A 57 0.64 13.77 3.79
C ARG A 57 -0.42 14.74 3.26
N GLY A 58 -1.21 14.33 2.27
CA GLY A 58 -2.33 15.11 1.77
C GLY A 58 -3.40 15.35 2.85
N ILE A 59 -3.76 14.32 3.61
CA ILE A 59 -4.69 14.45 4.75
C ILE A 59 -4.09 15.35 5.84
N ALA A 60 -2.81 15.20 6.15
CA ALA A 60 -2.14 16.03 7.15
C ALA A 60 -2.08 17.50 6.73
N TYR A 61 -1.80 17.78 5.45
CA TYR A 61 -1.87 19.13 4.89
C TYR A 61 -3.26 19.74 5.06
N ILE A 62 -4.30 18.97 4.72
CA ILE A 62 -5.71 19.34 4.85
C ILE A 62 -6.07 19.70 6.31
N LEU A 63 -5.61 18.89 7.27
CA LEU A 63 -5.99 19.01 8.68
C LEU A 63 -5.14 20.03 9.47
N PHE A 64 -3.84 20.11 9.22
CA PHE A 64 -2.87 20.73 10.12
C PHE A 64 -2.11 21.92 9.54
N GLU A 65 -2.02 22.09 8.22
CA GLU A 65 -1.30 23.23 7.65
C GLU A 65 -2.20 24.47 7.52
N ALA A 66 -1.64 25.66 7.73
CA ALA A 66 -2.40 26.92 7.73
C ALA A 66 -2.99 27.27 6.35
N GLU A 67 -2.28 26.96 5.26
CA GLU A 67 -2.79 27.08 3.89
C GLU A 67 -3.83 26.02 3.57
N GLY A 68 -3.64 24.81 4.11
CA GLY A 68 -4.67 23.78 4.14
C GLY A 68 -5.93 24.35 4.76
N ARG A 69 -5.85 24.79 6.04
CA ARG A 69 -6.94 25.45 6.80
C ARG A 69 -7.57 26.64 6.06
N ARG A 70 -6.78 27.46 5.36
CA ARG A 70 -7.29 28.56 4.54
C ARG A 70 -8.24 28.11 3.44
N ARG A 71 -7.94 27.00 2.73
CA ARG A 71 -8.85 26.47 1.70
C ARG A 71 -10.24 26.06 2.23
N TRP A 72 -10.39 25.83 3.54
CA TRP A 72 -11.69 25.54 4.17
C TRP A 72 -12.34 26.78 4.77
N THR A 73 -11.56 27.76 5.23
CA THR A 73 -12.09 29.03 5.75
C THR A 73 -12.36 30.06 4.65
N GLU A 74 -11.79 29.88 3.46
CA GLU A 74 -11.87 30.81 2.32
C GLU A 74 -12.42 30.17 1.03
N PRO A 75 -13.58 29.52 1.02
CA PRO A 75 -14.50 29.74 -0.07
C PRO A 75 -15.40 30.90 0.36
N ARG A 76 -15.09 32.14 -0.04
CA ARG A 76 -16.21 33.06 -0.27
C ARG A 76 -16.86 32.55 -1.56
N PRO A 77 -18.05 31.95 -1.50
CA PRO A 77 -18.72 31.53 -2.71
C PRO A 77 -18.87 32.73 -3.68
N GLU A 78 -18.52 32.55 -4.95
CA GLU A 78 -18.68 33.57 -6.00
C GLU A 78 -20.16 33.95 -6.22
N TRP A 79 -21.08 33.08 -5.79
CA TRP A 79 -22.53 33.23 -5.89
C TRP A 79 -23.14 34.15 -4.82
N GLY A 80 -22.32 34.94 -4.12
CA GLY A 80 -22.75 35.98 -3.19
C GLY A 80 -22.60 35.61 -1.72
N PRO A 81 -22.87 36.56 -0.82
CA PRO A 81 -22.75 36.34 0.62
C PRO A 81 -23.66 35.18 1.06
N PRO A 82 -23.26 34.39 2.08
CA PRO A 82 -24.13 33.37 2.64
C PRO A 82 -25.45 34.01 3.13
N PRO A 83 -26.60 33.33 3.00
CA PRO A 83 -27.89 33.84 3.45
C PRO A 83 -27.86 34.27 4.92
N ASP A 84 -28.54 35.36 5.27
CA ASP A 84 -28.61 35.85 6.65
C ASP A 84 -29.04 34.74 7.62
N GLY A 85 -28.20 34.47 8.62
CA GLY A 85 -28.39 33.40 9.61
C GLY A 85 -27.53 32.14 9.38
N TRP A 86 -26.86 32.00 8.24
CA TRP A 86 -25.85 30.96 8.03
C TRP A 86 -24.54 31.32 8.73
N THR A 87 -24.45 31.04 10.03
CA THR A 87 -23.15 30.84 10.65
C THR A 87 -22.61 29.50 10.16
N MET A 88 -21.46 29.50 9.48
CA MET A 88 -20.79 28.27 9.05
C MET A 88 -20.28 27.55 10.32
N GLY A 89 -21.18 26.88 11.04
CA GLY A 89 -20.89 26.28 12.31
C GLY A 89 -19.80 25.22 12.16
N TRP A 90 -18.89 25.16 13.13
CA TRP A 90 -17.80 24.18 13.20
C TRP A 90 -18.27 22.74 12.96
N GLY A 91 -19.53 22.40 13.29
CA GLY A 91 -20.13 21.09 13.04
C GLY A 91 -20.47 20.78 11.57
N LEU A 92 -20.84 21.76 10.73
CA LEU A 92 -21.03 21.54 9.29
C LEU A 92 -19.68 21.44 8.57
N MET A 93 -18.74 22.31 8.95
CA MET A 93 -17.37 22.29 8.42
C MET A 93 -16.67 20.96 8.75
N GLY A 94 -16.81 20.48 9.98
CA GLY A 94 -16.30 19.17 10.39
C GLY A 94 -16.91 17.99 9.62
N ARG A 95 -18.19 18.06 9.24
CA ARG A 95 -18.84 17.03 8.40
C ARG A 95 -18.31 17.02 6.97
N LEU A 96 -18.14 18.20 6.36
CA LEU A 96 -17.57 18.33 5.01
C LEU A 96 -16.11 17.86 4.96
N LEU A 97 -15.32 18.21 5.98
CA LEU A 97 -13.93 17.80 6.12
C LEU A 97 -13.81 16.28 6.34
N ARG A 98 -14.66 15.68 7.17
CA ARG A 98 -14.78 14.20 7.26
C ARG A 98 -15.11 13.58 5.90
N GLY A 99 -16.04 14.17 5.14
CA GLY A 99 -16.41 13.70 3.81
C GLY A 99 -15.25 13.73 2.82
N LEU A 100 -14.44 14.79 2.82
CA LEU A 100 -13.28 14.94 1.94
C LEU A 100 -12.14 13.99 2.32
N VAL A 101 -11.84 13.86 3.62
CA VAL A 101 -10.89 12.85 4.11
C VAL A 101 -11.36 11.45 3.76
N TRP A 102 -12.63 11.13 4.00
CA TRP A 102 -13.21 9.83 3.67
C TRP A 102 -13.13 9.51 2.18
N ARG A 103 -13.48 10.47 1.31
CA ARG A 103 -13.34 10.32 -0.15
C ARG A 103 -11.89 10.03 -0.53
N ARG A 104 -10.92 10.69 0.11
CA ARG A 104 -9.49 10.47 -0.16
C ARG A 104 -9.04 9.07 0.29
N VAL A 105 -9.54 8.59 1.42
CA VAL A 105 -9.30 7.22 1.91
C VAL A 105 -9.92 6.18 0.97
N MET A 106 -11.14 6.42 0.47
CA MET A 106 -11.80 5.53 -0.48
C MET A 106 -11.04 5.42 -1.81
N VAL A 107 -10.64 6.55 -2.39
CA VAL A 107 -9.82 6.56 -3.61
C VAL A 107 -8.49 5.82 -3.40
N TRP A 108 -7.85 6.01 -2.25
CA TRP A 108 -6.65 5.24 -1.89
C TRP A 108 -6.92 3.74 -1.80
N ALA A 109 -8.02 3.33 -1.16
CA ALA A 109 -8.39 1.92 -1.01
C ALA A 109 -8.69 1.27 -2.37
N GLU A 110 -9.42 1.96 -3.26
CA GLU A 110 -9.68 1.52 -4.63
C GLU A 110 -8.39 1.38 -5.43
N GLU A 111 -7.48 2.34 -5.32
CA GLU A 111 -6.19 2.30 -6.00
C GLU A 111 -5.34 1.11 -5.54
N VAL A 112 -5.23 0.89 -4.22
CA VAL A 112 -4.55 -0.27 -3.64
C VAL A 112 -5.21 -1.56 -4.13
N PHE A 113 -6.53 -1.65 -4.08
CA PHE A 113 -7.24 -2.86 -4.53
C PHE A 113 -7.02 -3.16 -6.01
N ALA A 114 -7.19 -2.17 -6.88
CA ALA A 114 -7.04 -2.31 -8.33
C ALA A 114 -5.64 -2.78 -8.72
N TRP A 115 -4.60 -2.12 -8.17
CA TRP A 115 -3.22 -2.54 -8.42
C TRP A 115 -2.89 -3.90 -7.80
N GLY A 116 -3.49 -4.23 -6.66
CA GLY A 116 -3.40 -5.56 -6.06
C GLY A 116 -3.93 -6.65 -6.98
N CYS A 117 -5.09 -6.44 -7.61
CA CYS A 117 -5.63 -7.36 -8.61
C CYS A 117 -4.70 -7.52 -9.81
N VAL A 118 -4.16 -6.42 -10.35
CA VAL A 118 -3.21 -6.45 -11.47
C VAL A 118 -1.96 -7.26 -11.12
N VAL A 119 -1.40 -7.06 -9.91
CA VAL A 119 -0.23 -7.80 -9.44
C VAL A 119 -0.52 -9.28 -9.31
N VAL A 120 -1.63 -9.65 -8.66
CA VAL A 120 -2.01 -11.07 -8.47
C VAL A 120 -2.21 -11.78 -9.81
N VAL A 121 -3.00 -11.17 -10.70
CA VAL A 121 -3.30 -11.76 -12.02
C VAL A 121 -2.04 -11.80 -12.89
N GLY A 122 -1.26 -10.71 -12.92
CA GLY A 122 -0.03 -10.64 -13.69
C GLY A 122 1.00 -11.68 -13.28
N VAL A 123 1.23 -11.85 -11.97
CA VAL A 123 2.14 -12.90 -11.46
C VAL A 123 1.63 -14.28 -11.83
N PHE A 124 0.33 -14.56 -11.64
CA PHE A 124 -0.27 -15.84 -12.00
C PHE A 124 -0.09 -16.16 -13.49
N CYS A 125 -0.40 -15.21 -14.39
CA CYS A 125 -0.25 -15.38 -15.83
C CYS A 125 1.21 -15.65 -16.25
N VAL A 126 2.18 -14.98 -15.61
CA VAL A 126 3.61 -15.19 -15.89
C VAL A 126 4.07 -16.55 -15.38
N GLU A 127 3.65 -16.96 -14.18
CA GLU A 127 4.01 -18.27 -13.61
C GLU A 127 3.43 -19.43 -14.43
N GLU A 128 2.14 -19.36 -14.78
CA GLU A 128 1.48 -20.39 -15.60
C GLU A 128 1.96 -20.38 -17.05
N GLY A 129 2.16 -19.21 -17.66
CA GLY A 129 2.76 -19.10 -18.99
C GLY A 129 4.16 -19.70 -19.04
N GLY A 130 4.97 -19.45 -18.00
CA GLY A 130 6.30 -20.04 -17.86
C GLY A 130 6.30 -21.55 -17.61
N ARG A 131 5.27 -22.09 -16.94
CA ARG A 131 5.07 -23.54 -16.80
C ARG A 131 4.73 -24.17 -18.15
N TRP A 132 3.72 -23.66 -18.83
CA TRP A 132 3.28 -24.15 -20.14
C TRP A 132 4.40 -24.13 -21.18
N TRP A 133 5.19 -23.05 -21.22
CA TRP A 133 6.32 -22.94 -22.15
C TRP A 133 7.42 -23.98 -21.88
N ARG A 134 7.71 -24.26 -20.60
CA ARG A 134 8.70 -25.28 -20.22
C ARG A 134 8.19 -26.69 -20.53
N GLU A 135 6.92 -26.96 -20.34
CA GLU A 135 6.30 -28.25 -20.70
C GLU A 135 6.35 -28.48 -22.21
N ARG A 136 5.99 -27.48 -23.03
CA ARG A 136 6.13 -27.58 -24.49
C ARG A 136 7.55 -27.88 -24.95
N ARG A 137 8.58 -27.29 -24.33
CA ARG A 137 9.98 -27.56 -24.71
C ARG A 137 10.42 -28.99 -24.37
N ARG A 138 9.86 -29.61 -23.33
CA ARG A 138 10.18 -31.00 -22.94
C ARG A 138 9.53 -32.05 -23.83
N VAL A 139 8.43 -31.71 -24.51
CA VAL A 139 7.74 -32.62 -25.45
C VAL A 139 8.42 -32.66 -26.82
N VAL A 140 9.23 -31.64 -27.14
CA VAL A 140 9.93 -31.51 -28.43
C VAL A 140 11.37 -32.07 -28.39
N SER A 141 11.91 -32.34 -27.19
CA SER A 141 13.21 -32.98 -26.96
C SER A 141 13.07 -34.48 -26.70
#